data_AF-A0A3C2A2M5-F1
#
_entry.id   AF-A0A3C2A2M5-F1
#
_cell.length_a   1.000
_cell.length_b   1.000
_cell.length_c   1.000
_cell.angle_alpha   90.00
_cell.angle_beta   90.00
_cell.angle_gamma   90.00
#
_symmetry.space_group_name_H-M   'P 1'
#
loop_
_entity.id
_entity.type
_entity.pdbx_description
1 polymer ?
#
loop_
_entity_poly.entity_id
_entity_poly.type
_entity_poly.pdbx_seq_one_letter_code
_entity_poly.pdbx_strand_id
1 'polypeptide(L)'
;MNIPDKDQKFPLPHYDRLCFLKNVVTNPNIMVGDYTYYDDFENVENFEKNIKYLFDFTGDKLIIGKFCMIASDVTFIMNGGNHLQEAITTYPFAIFGGDWAGAMEGKEYPTKGDTVIGNDVWLGYGSTIMPGVTIGDGAIIATKSVVTKDVAPYTIV
;
A
#
# COMPACT_ATOMS: atom_id res chain seq x y z
N MET A 1 -14.43 -10.37 -28.74
CA MET A 1 -14.27 -10.96 -27.40
C MET A 1 -14.94 -10.01 -26.42
N ASN A 2 -15.82 -10.49 -25.54
CA ASN A 2 -16.53 -9.64 -24.59
C ASN A 2 -15.71 -9.55 -23.28
N ILE A 3 -14.67 -8.73 -23.27
CA ILE A 3 -13.83 -8.47 -22.09
C ILE A 3 -14.23 -7.13 -21.46
N PRO A 4 -14.21 -7.00 -20.13
CA PRO A 4 -14.38 -5.71 -19.46
C PRO A 4 -13.33 -4.69 -19.97
N ASP A 5 -13.76 -3.45 -20.20
CA ASP A 5 -12.84 -2.35 -20.50
C ASP A 5 -11.99 -2.06 -19.26
N LYS A 6 -10.67 -2.11 -19.40
CA LYS A 6 -9.73 -1.82 -18.31
C LYS A 6 -9.83 -0.39 -17.82
N ASP A 7 -10.29 0.55 -18.65
CA ASP A 7 -10.36 1.97 -18.32
C ASP A 7 -11.73 2.37 -17.71
N GLN A 8 -12.65 1.41 -17.51
CA GLN A 8 -13.90 1.64 -16.77
C GLN A 8 -13.70 1.54 -15.25
N LYS A 9 -14.40 2.39 -14.48
CA LYS A 9 -14.31 2.36 -13.00
C LYS A 9 -14.93 1.09 -12.39
N PHE A 10 -16.17 0.77 -12.77
CA PHE A 10 -16.94 -0.35 -12.21
C PHE A 10 -17.22 -1.41 -13.29
N PRO A 11 -16.54 -2.57 -13.28
CA PRO A 11 -16.69 -3.56 -14.33
C PRO A 11 -17.93 -4.46 -14.20
N LEU A 12 -18.63 -4.41 -13.07
CA LEU A 12 -19.80 -5.24 -12.78
C LEU A 12 -21.09 -4.40 -12.87
N PRO A 13 -22.07 -4.79 -13.69
CA PRO A 13 -23.36 -4.12 -13.74
C PRO A 13 -24.06 -4.13 -12.38
N HIS A 14 -24.54 -2.98 -11.93
CA HIS A 14 -25.27 -2.82 -10.67
C HIS A 14 -24.48 -3.19 -9.39
N TYR A 15 -23.15 -3.17 -9.45
CA TYR A 15 -22.28 -3.42 -8.30
C TYR A 15 -21.14 -2.39 -8.26
N ASP A 16 -21.19 -1.50 -7.27
CA ASP A 16 -20.28 -0.35 -7.12
C ASP A 16 -19.25 -0.53 -5.99
N ARG A 17 -19.23 -1.70 -5.37
CA ARG A 17 -18.29 -2.07 -4.30
C ARG A 17 -16.99 -2.72 -4.79
N LEU A 18 -16.92 -3.06 -6.08
CA LEU A 18 -15.72 -3.56 -6.75
C LEU A 18 -15.36 -2.63 -7.91
N CYS A 19 -14.13 -2.16 -7.95
CA CYS A 19 -13.63 -1.30 -9.02
C CYS A 19 -12.34 -1.83 -9.65
N PHE A 20 -12.06 -1.41 -10.88
CA PHE A 20 -10.68 -1.42 -11.38
C PHE A 20 -9.93 -0.27 -10.74
N LEU A 21 -8.95 -0.63 -9.89
CA LEU A 21 -8.41 0.25 -8.87
C LEU A 21 -7.67 1.47 -9.46
N LYS A 22 -6.97 1.29 -10.59
CA LYS A 22 -6.25 2.38 -11.26
C LYS A 22 -7.16 3.56 -11.67
N ASN A 23 -8.48 3.32 -11.80
CA ASN A 23 -9.46 4.33 -12.21
C ASN A 23 -10.10 5.03 -10.99
N VAL A 24 -9.63 4.72 -9.78
CA VAL A 24 -10.11 5.28 -8.50
C VAL A 24 -9.00 5.99 -7.75
N VAL A 25 -7.78 5.45 -7.79
CA VAL A 25 -6.60 6.07 -7.18
C VAL A 25 -6.33 7.45 -7.77
N THR A 26 -6.06 8.43 -6.90
CA THR A 26 -5.78 9.82 -7.27
C THR A 26 -4.37 10.27 -6.88
N ASN A 27 -3.76 9.62 -5.88
CA ASN A 27 -2.44 9.95 -5.39
C ASN A 27 -1.34 9.55 -6.41
N PRO A 28 -0.48 10.48 -6.86
CA PRO A 28 0.55 10.20 -7.86
C PRO A 28 1.67 9.26 -7.40
N ASN A 29 1.81 9.03 -6.09
CA ASN A 29 2.77 8.09 -5.51
C ASN A 29 2.24 6.66 -5.45
N ILE A 30 1.01 6.43 -5.91
CA ILE A 30 0.39 5.11 -6.03
C ILE A 30 0.23 4.76 -7.51
N MET A 31 0.85 3.66 -7.93
CA MET A 31 0.84 3.18 -9.31
C MET A 31 0.16 1.82 -9.35
N VAL A 32 -0.87 1.67 -10.19
CA VAL A 32 -1.66 0.44 -10.26
C VAL A 32 -1.77 -0.06 -11.70
N GLY A 33 -1.48 -1.34 -11.91
CA GLY A 33 -1.58 -1.99 -13.21
C GLY A 33 -3.02 -2.22 -13.68
N ASP A 34 -3.18 -2.41 -14.99
CA ASP A 34 -4.46 -2.78 -15.60
C ASP A 34 -5.10 -4.01 -14.93
N TYR A 35 -6.44 -4.02 -14.88
CA TYR A 35 -7.28 -5.11 -14.37
C TYR A 35 -7.13 -5.47 -12.88
N THR A 36 -6.17 -4.89 -12.16
CA THR A 36 -6.13 -5.00 -10.71
C THR A 36 -7.39 -4.38 -10.10
N TYR A 37 -8.09 -5.16 -9.27
CA TYR A 37 -9.34 -4.73 -8.66
C TYR A 37 -9.21 -4.60 -7.15
N TYR A 38 -10.06 -3.73 -6.59
CA TYR A 38 -10.30 -3.63 -5.16
C TYR A 38 -11.80 -3.85 -4.91
N ASP A 39 -12.12 -4.69 -3.93
CA ASP A 39 -13.47 -4.92 -3.44
C ASP A 39 -13.57 -4.44 -1.99
N ASP A 40 -14.54 -3.58 -1.68
CA ASP A 40 -14.75 -3.03 -0.35
C ASP A 40 -16.18 -3.23 0.12
N PHE A 41 -16.37 -3.61 1.39
CA PHE A 41 -17.73 -3.83 1.90
C PHE A 41 -18.56 -2.55 1.99
N GLU A 42 -17.92 -1.37 2.06
CA GLU A 42 -18.57 -0.08 2.22
C GLU A 42 -18.39 0.82 0.99
N ASN A 43 -17.14 1.14 0.63
CA ASN A 43 -16.83 2.11 -0.42
C ASN A 43 -15.40 1.90 -0.98
N VAL A 44 -15.27 1.80 -2.31
CA VAL A 44 -13.98 1.65 -2.99
C VAL A 44 -13.00 2.80 -2.76
N GLU A 45 -13.48 4.01 -2.43
CA GLU A 45 -12.64 5.16 -2.06
C GLU A 45 -11.88 4.93 -0.73
N ASN A 46 -12.25 3.89 0.04
CA ASN A 46 -11.51 3.49 1.23
C ASN A 46 -10.12 2.93 0.91
N PHE A 47 -9.83 2.54 -0.34
CA PHE A 47 -8.50 2.07 -0.72
C PHE A 47 -7.41 3.08 -0.34
N GLU A 48 -7.52 4.34 -0.77
CA GLU A 48 -6.51 5.36 -0.45
C GLU A 48 -6.48 5.68 1.05
N LYS A 49 -7.61 5.56 1.75
CA LYS A 49 -7.63 5.68 3.22
C LYS A 49 -6.84 4.56 3.88
N ASN A 50 -6.76 3.38 3.28
CA ASN A 50 -5.99 2.24 3.78
C ASN A 50 -4.50 2.32 3.48
N ILE A 51 -4.05 3.34 2.76
CA ILE A 51 -2.65 3.67 2.57
C ILE A 51 -2.23 4.64 3.68
N LYS A 52 -1.45 4.16 4.65
CA LYS A 52 -1.10 4.90 5.84
C LYS A 52 0.32 5.44 5.72
N TYR A 53 0.51 6.70 6.14
CA TYR A 53 1.82 7.36 6.22
C TYR A 53 2.57 7.51 4.89
N LEU A 54 1.85 7.57 3.77
CA LEU A 54 2.41 7.94 2.47
C LEU A 54 2.47 9.46 2.39
N PHE A 55 3.62 10.06 2.71
CA PHE A 55 3.81 11.50 2.65
C PHE A 55 4.66 11.88 1.46
N ASP A 56 4.28 12.96 0.76
CA ASP A 56 4.98 13.43 -0.45
C ASP A 56 6.48 13.68 -0.22
N PHE A 57 6.84 14.15 0.98
CA PHE A 57 8.23 14.44 1.33
C PHE A 57 9.07 13.19 1.64
N THR A 58 8.45 12.03 1.90
CA THR A 58 9.17 10.77 2.13
C THR A 58 9.67 10.18 0.81
N GLY A 59 8.91 10.40 -0.28
CA GLY A 59 9.31 10.03 -1.64
C GLY A 59 9.18 8.54 -1.99
N ASP A 60 8.69 7.71 -1.07
CA ASP A 60 8.38 6.31 -1.33
C ASP A 60 7.08 6.15 -2.11
N LYS A 61 6.97 5.04 -2.84
CA LYS A 61 5.82 4.71 -3.69
C LYS A 61 5.18 3.40 -3.28
N LEU A 62 3.88 3.30 -3.58
CA LEU A 62 3.17 2.03 -3.62
C LEU A 62 2.98 1.63 -5.08
N ILE A 63 3.58 0.53 -5.48
CA ILE A 63 3.52 0.01 -6.85
C ILE A 63 2.79 -1.33 -6.83
N ILE A 64 1.70 -1.44 -7.57
CA ILE A 64 0.90 -2.66 -7.68
C ILE A 64 0.81 -3.06 -9.15
N GLY A 65 1.15 -4.32 -9.44
CA GLY A 65 1.12 -4.88 -10.77
C GLY A 65 -0.30 -5.04 -11.33
N LYS A 66 -0.40 -5.84 -12.39
CA LYS A 66 -1.63 -6.11 -13.12
C LYS A 66 -2.35 -7.33 -12.55
N PHE A 67 -3.67 -7.40 -12.76
CA PHE A 67 -4.49 -8.57 -12.41
C PHE A 67 -4.43 -8.99 -10.93
N CYS A 68 -4.15 -8.07 -10.00
CA CYS A 68 -4.18 -8.38 -8.58
C CYS A 68 -5.63 -8.35 -8.03
N MET A 69 -5.85 -9.17 -7.00
CA MET A 69 -7.12 -9.29 -6.30
C MET A 69 -6.95 -8.74 -4.88
N ILE A 70 -7.51 -7.56 -4.62
CA ILE A 70 -7.37 -6.89 -3.33
C ILE A 70 -8.70 -6.89 -2.60
N ALA A 71 -8.74 -7.61 -1.49
CA ALA A 71 -9.93 -7.66 -0.63
C ALA A 71 -10.05 -6.41 0.26
N SER A 72 -11.24 -6.23 0.84
CA SER A 72 -11.53 -5.12 1.76
C SER A 72 -10.56 -5.09 2.96
N ASP A 73 -10.33 -3.91 3.51
CA ASP A 73 -9.47 -3.63 4.66
C ASP A 73 -7.97 -3.97 4.49
N VAL A 74 -7.51 -4.37 3.30
CA VAL A 74 -6.06 -4.50 3.04
C VAL A 74 -5.39 -3.15 3.29
N THR A 75 -4.42 -3.13 4.21
CA THR A 75 -3.76 -1.92 4.68
C THR A 75 -2.29 -1.92 4.25
N PHE A 76 -1.82 -0.78 3.75
CA PHE A 76 -0.40 -0.57 3.43
C PHE A 76 0.17 0.45 4.40
N ILE A 77 1.19 0.06 5.16
CA ILE A 77 1.97 0.97 5.99
C ILE A 77 3.16 1.44 5.18
N MET A 78 3.29 2.74 4.98
CA MET A 78 4.36 3.37 4.21
C MET A 78 5.42 3.98 5.13
N ASN A 79 6.51 4.52 4.57
CA ASN A 79 7.72 4.84 5.33
C ASN A 79 7.56 6.00 6.32
N GLY A 80 6.58 6.89 6.12
CA GLY A 80 6.31 8.01 7.04
C GLY A 80 5.92 7.58 8.46
N GLY A 81 5.62 6.30 8.68
CA GLY A 81 5.31 5.73 10.00
C GLY A 81 6.55 5.27 10.78
N ASN A 82 7.74 5.27 10.19
CA ASN A 82 8.95 4.80 10.85
C ASN A 82 9.58 5.91 11.73
N HIS A 83 9.90 5.56 12.97
CA HIS A 83 10.64 6.44 13.87
C HIS A 83 12.15 6.15 13.79
N LEU A 84 12.98 7.12 14.15
CA LEU A 84 14.43 6.92 14.27
C LEU A 84 14.73 5.88 15.36
N GLN A 85 15.39 4.78 14.99
CA GLN A 85 15.69 3.66 15.88
C GLN A 85 17.14 3.62 16.36
N GLU A 86 18.06 4.30 15.67
CA GLU A 86 19.50 4.33 15.99
C GLU A 86 19.86 5.43 17.03
N ALA A 87 18.87 5.96 17.75
CA ALA A 87 19.03 6.94 18.81
C ALA A 87 18.64 6.35 20.17
N ILE A 88 18.93 7.08 21.25
CA ILE A 88 18.57 6.68 22.63
C ILE A 88 17.05 6.51 22.79
N THR A 89 16.26 7.21 21.99
CA THR A 89 14.79 7.20 22.05
C THR A 89 14.20 7.35 20.66
N THR A 90 13.03 6.75 20.46
CA THR A 90 12.22 6.88 19.25
C THR A 90 11.21 8.03 19.33
N TYR A 91 11.16 8.79 20.43
CA TYR A 91 10.25 9.92 20.56
C TYR A 91 10.63 11.03 19.56
N PRO A 92 9.69 11.48 18.70
CA PRO A 92 10.01 12.36 17.58
C PRO A 92 10.02 13.84 18.01
N PHE A 93 10.92 14.24 18.90
CA PHE A 93 10.95 15.60 19.47
C PHE A 93 10.85 16.71 18.41
N ALA A 94 11.53 16.55 17.27
CA ALA A 94 11.57 17.53 16.20
C ALA A 94 10.20 17.91 15.62
N ILE A 95 9.21 17.01 15.62
CA ILE A 95 7.89 17.30 15.04
C ILE A 95 7.07 18.30 15.87
N PHE A 96 7.42 18.48 17.14
CA PHE A 96 6.73 19.41 18.05
C PHE A 96 7.31 20.83 17.97
N GLY A 97 8.41 21.04 17.24
CA GLY A 97 9.03 22.35 17.04
C GLY A 97 9.65 22.96 18.30
N GLY A 98 9.72 24.29 18.35
CA GLY A 98 10.35 25.04 19.45
C GLY A 98 11.83 24.71 19.62
N ASP A 99 12.30 24.66 20.88
CA ASP A 99 13.69 24.29 21.22
C ASP A 99 14.06 22.87 20.77
N TRP A 100 13.07 22.06 20.39
CA TRP A 100 13.27 20.68 19.95
C TRP A 100 13.39 20.53 18.43
N ALA A 101 13.18 21.59 17.64
CA ALA A 101 13.18 21.51 16.18
C ALA A 101 14.49 20.95 15.60
N GLY A 102 15.62 21.21 16.26
CA GLY A 102 16.94 20.71 15.88
C GLY A 102 17.26 19.27 16.32
N ALA A 103 16.34 18.54 16.97
CA ALA A 103 16.63 17.20 17.51
C ALA A 103 17.01 16.15 16.44
N MET A 104 16.65 16.43 15.18
CA MET A 104 16.96 15.63 13.99
C MET A 104 18.06 16.26 13.10
N GLU A 105 18.78 17.29 13.56
CA GLU A 105 19.87 17.88 12.78
C GLU A 105 20.95 16.83 12.47
N GLY A 106 21.29 16.70 11.17
CA GLY A 106 22.24 15.70 10.67
C GLY A 106 21.74 14.25 10.70
N LYS A 107 20.43 14.02 10.90
CA LYS A 107 19.80 12.69 10.91
C LYS A 107 18.65 12.62 9.93
N GLU A 108 18.35 11.42 9.48
CA GLU A 108 17.21 11.14 8.61
C GLU A 108 16.30 10.08 9.26
N TYR A 109 15.02 10.13 8.91
CA TYR A 109 14.10 9.05 9.29
C TYR A 109 14.40 7.79 8.46
N PRO A 110 14.32 6.60 9.06
CA PRO A 110 14.63 5.36 8.36
C PRO A 110 13.58 5.06 7.28
N THR A 111 14.07 4.76 6.08
CA THR A 111 13.27 4.31 4.94
C THR A 111 13.62 2.87 4.56
N LYS A 112 12.63 2.14 4.08
CA LYS A 112 12.74 0.77 3.54
C LYS A 112 12.51 0.73 2.03
N GLY A 113 12.38 1.89 1.39
CA GLY A 113 12.09 2.00 -0.04
C GLY A 113 10.62 1.76 -0.37
N ASP A 114 10.34 1.59 -1.66
CA ASP A 114 8.99 1.40 -2.20
C ASP A 114 8.37 0.08 -1.74
N THR A 115 7.05 0.09 -1.53
CA THR A 115 6.29 -1.15 -1.36
C THR A 115 5.83 -1.63 -2.74
N VAL A 116 6.20 -2.85 -3.10
CA VAL A 116 5.99 -3.38 -4.46
C VAL A 116 5.18 -4.67 -4.40
N ILE A 117 4.03 -4.66 -5.07
CA ILE A 117 3.20 -5.83 -5.30
C ILE A 117 3.34 -6.20 -6.77
N GLY A 118 3.72 -7.45 -7.05
CA GLY A 118 3.80 -8.01 -8.40
C GLY A 118 2.44 -8.09 -9.09
N ASN A 119 2.37 -8.92 -10.11
CA ASN A 119 1.18 -9.23 -10.89
C ASN A 119 0.49 -10.48 -10.35
N ASP A 120 -0.82 -10.63 -10.58
CA ASP A 120 -1.57 -11.85 -10.19
C ASP A 120 -1.49 -12.15 -8.68
N VAL A 121 -1.34 -11.12 -7.84
CA VAL A 121 -1.25 -11.29 -6.39
C VAL A 121 -2.64 -11.25 -5.77
N TRP A 122 -2.92 -12.20 -4.87
CA TRP A 122 -4.12 -12.19 -4.04
C TRP A 122 -3.81 -11.67 -2.64
N LEU A 123 -4.34 -10.50 -2.30
CA LEU A 123 -4.27 -9.91 -0.96
C LEU A 123 -5.58 -10.20 -0.20
N GLY A 124 -5.48 -11.07 0.81
CA GLY A 124 -6.61 -11.49 1.64
C GLY A 124 -7.16 -10.38 2.55
N TYR A 125 -8.43 -10.48 2.88
CA TYR A 125 -9.18 -9.54 3.72
C TYR A 125 -8.39 -9.08 4.95
N GLY A 126 -8.23 -7.77 5.10
CA GLY A 126 -7.61 -7.16 6.27
C GLY A 126 -6.13 -7.49 6.47
N SER A 127 -5.40 -7.99 5.47
CA SER A 127 -3.94 -8.15 5.57
C SER A 127 -3.24 -6.79 5.64
N THR A 128 -2.16 -6.70 6.40
CA THR A 128 -1.32 -5.50 6.51
C THR A 128 0.03 -5.72 5.85
N ILE A 129 0.39 -4.86 4.90
CA ILE A 129 1.69 -4.88 4.22
C ILE A 129 2.58 -3.79 4.82
N MET A 130 3.74 -4.18 5.36
CA MET A 130 4.67 -3.25 6.01
C MET A 130 5.56 -2.51 5.00
N PRO A 131 6.20 -1.38 5.39
CA PRO A 131 6.94 -0.54 4.45
C PRO A 131 8.10 -1.30 3.78
N GLY A 132 8.28 -1.08 2.48
CA GLY A 132 9.41 -1.59 1.71
C GLY A 132 9.33 -3.08 1.32
N VAL A 133 8.20 -3.73 1.62
CA VAL A 133 8.01 -5.14 1.27
C VAL A 133 7.80 -5.29 -0.23
N THR A 134 8.48 -6.29 -0.82
CA THR A 134 8.22 -6.78 -2.18
C THR A 134 7.47 -8.10 -2.14
N ILE A 135 6.29 -8.16 -2.78
CA ILE A 135 5.49 -9.38 -2.96
C ILE A 135 5.58 -9.83 -4.41
N GLY A 136 6.16 -11.00 -4.64
CA GLY A 136 6.36 -11.57 -5.97
C GLY A 136 5.07 -11.96 -6.68
N ASP A 137 5.16 -12.10 -8.01
CA ASP A 137 4.02 -12.45 -8.86
C ASP A 137 3.33 -13.74 -8.42
N GLY A 138 1.99 -13.81 -8.54
CA GLY A 138 1.21 -15.01 -8.25
C GLY A 138 1.14 -15.40 -6.77
N ALA A 139 1.67 -14.58 -5.87
CA ALA A 139 1.65 -14.86 -4.43
C ALA A 139 0.24 -14.69 -3.84
N ILE A 140 -0.03 -15.43 -2.75
CA ILE A 140 -1.28 -15.37 -2.00
C ILE A 140 -0.96 -14.98 -0.56
N ILE A 141 -1.58 -13.90 -0.10
CA ILE A 141 -1.47 -13.41 1.27
C ILE A 141 -2.77 -13.75 2.01
N ALA A 142 -2.68 -14.54 3.07
CA ALA A 142 -3.83 -14.93 3.86
C ALA A 142 -4.49 -13.73 4.55
N THR A 143 -5.78 -13.89 4.86
CA THR A 143 -6.57 -12.86 5.55
C THR A 143 -5.94 -12.52 6.90
N LYS A 144 -5.89 -11.23 7.25
CA LYS A 144 -5.32 -10.72 8.51
C LYS A 144 -3.82 -11.02 8.72
N SER A 145 -3.09 -11.47 7.69
CA SER A 145 -1.63 -11.59 7.74
C SER A 145 -0.97 -10.22 7.92
N VAL A 146 0.16 -10.19 8.63
CA VAL A 146 1.04 -9.01 8.71
C VAL A 146 2.34 -9.34 7.98
N VAL A 147 2.46 -8.83 6.76
CA VAL A 147 3.59 -9.10 5.88
C VAL A 147 4.73 -8.15 6.24
N THR A 148 5.74 -8.69 6.93
CA THR A 148 6.88 -7.93 7.47
C THR A 148 8.18 -8.12 6.68
N LYS A 149 8.17 -9.00 5.68
CA LYS A 149 9.31 -9.38 4.84
C LYS A 149 8.82 -9.66 3.43
N ASP A 150 9.75 -9.65 2.48
CA ASP A 150 9.47 -10.00 1.10
C ASP A 150 8.86 -11.40 0.96
N VAL A 151 7.97 -11.55 -0.01
CA VAL A 151 7.24 -12.78 -0.31
C VAL A 151 7.66 -13.26 -1.70
N ALA A 152 8.13 -14.50 -1.78
CA ALA A 152 8.57 -15.07 -3.05
C ALA A 152 7.37 -15.30 -4.00
N PRO A 153 7.59 -15.22 -5.33
CA PRO A 153 6.54 -15.51 -6.31
C PRO A 153 5.87 -16.88 -6.10
N TYR A 154 4.57 -16.96 -6.37
CA TYR A 154 3.77 -18.21 -6.28
C TYR A 154 3.82 -18.91 -4.92
N THR A 155 4.03 -18.18 -3.84
CA THR A 155 3.96 -18.70 -2.47
C THR A 155 2.67 -18.30 -1.77
N ILE A 156 2.35 -18.99 -0.68
CA ILE A 156 1.22 -18.69 0.21
C ILE A 156 1.79 -18.37 1.58
N VAL A 157 1.42 -17.23 2.16
CA VAL A 157 1.87 -16.76 3.49
C VAL A 157 0.75 -16.17 4.34
#